data_AF-I4Y7A5-F1
#
_entry.id   AF-I4Y7A5-F1
#
_cell.length_a   1.000
_cell.length_b   1.000
_cell.length_c   1.000
_cell.angle_alpha   90.00
_cell.angle_beta   90.00
_cell.angle_gamma   90.00
#
_symmetry.space_group_name_H-M   'P 1'
#
loop_
_entity.id
_entity.type
_entity.pdbx_description
1 polymer ?
#
loop_
_entity_poly.entity_id
_entity_poly.type
_entity_poly.pdbx_seq_one_letter_code
_entity_poly.pdbx_strand_id
1 'polypeptide(L)'
;MENSKSDDLLALEYNCLGPGWYYALQKELKSPSFKKLKEFLREEEKKYTIYPPKEQIYSWSRSPIDDIRCCIIGQDPYHGEGQAHGLAFSVKHGVRVPPSLLNIYKELKIEYPDFQIPKHGNLERLCLENGILLLNSTLTVRKDTAGSHGNKGWEQFTTRVLQVLAERHAEKGIVFFCWGNWAKKMLDGAKIDKKKHLILSSTHPSPLSASRGFFNTGHFKKADAWVKERYGKGIDWMVQSADRVDKPKLEEKEAENIDKPSKKTKVDEKVEETVREDKEDEKSDAVIEKDAIEEKDVQSMKSN
;
A
#
# COMPACT_ATOMS: atom_id res chain seq x y z
N MET A 1 -17.18 17.64 -33.19
CA MET A 1 -16.42 18.66 -32.42
C MET A 1 -16.61 18.58 -30.91
N GLU A 2 -17.57 17.81 -30.37
CA GLU A 2 -17.73 17.62 -28.91
C GLU A 2 -16.69 16.69 -28.26
N ASN A 3 -16.14 15.71 -29.00
CA ASN A 3 -15.13 14.78 -28.44
C ASN A 3 -13.85 15.48 -27.96
N SER A 4 -13.37 16.53 -28.63
CA SER A 4 -12.06 17.12 -28.27
C SER A 4 -12.08 17.97 -26.99
N LYS A 5 -13.24 18.52 -26.59
CA LYS A 5 -13.39 19.23 -25.31
C LYS A 5 -13.59 18.27 -24.13
N SER A 6 -14.20 17.10 -24.39
CA SER A 6 -14.39 16.06 -23.38
C SER A 6 -13.08 15.36 -23.02
N ASP A 7 -12.19 15.15 -24.00
CA ASP A 7 -10.90 14.49 -23.78
C ASP A 7 -9.92 15.38 -22.99
N ASP A 8 -9.96 16.70 -23.20
CA ASP A 8 -9.18 17.67 -22.40
C ASP A 8 -9.64 17.74 -20.93
N LEU A 9 -10.92 17.48 -20.64
CA LEU A 9 -11.46 17.51 -19.28
C LEU A 9 -10.96 16.35 -18.41
N LEU A 10 -10.64 15.20 -19.01
CA LEU A 10 -10.23 13.98 -18.29
C LEU A 10 -8.72 13.71 -18.33
N ALA A 11 -7.92 14.64 -18.86
CA ALA A 11 -6.47 14.49 -18.96
C ALA A 11 -5.82 14.19 -17.59
N LEU A 12 -6.30 14.83 -16.52
CA LEU A 12 -5.78 14.58 -15.17
C LEU A 12 -6.06 13.14 -14.72
N GLU A 13 -7.28 12.66 -14.92
CA GLU A 13 -7.68 11.30 -14.55
C GLU A 13 -6.94 10.26 -15.37
N TYR A 14 -6.73 10.50 -16.66
CA TYR A 14 -5.94 9.63 -17.53
C TYR A 14 -4.49 9.51 -17.05
N ASN A 15 -3.88 10.61 -16.61
CA ASN A 15 -2.47 10.65 -16.23
C ASN A 15 -2.19 10.23 -14.77
N CYS A 16 -3.14 10.45 -13.86
CA CYS A 16 -2.88 10.34 -12.42
C CYS A 16 -3.65 9.22 -11.72
N LEU A 17 -4.67 8.65 -12.36
CA LEU A 17 -5.49 7.59 -11.76
C LEU A 17 -4.88 6.23 -12.13
N GLY A 18 -4.71 5.35 -11.13
CA GLY A 18 -4.09 4.04 -11.34
C GLY A 18 -4.81 3.22 -12.42
N PRO A 19 -4.11 2.48 -13.29
CA PRO A 19 -4.71 1.88 -14.49
C PRO A 19 -5.95 1.00 -14.22
N GLY A 20 -5.88 0.14 -13.20
CA GLY A 20 -7.01 -0.72 -12.82
C GLY A 20 -8.22 0.07 -12.30
N TRP A 21 -7.95 1.13 -11.55
CA TRP A 21 -9.00 2.04 -11.08
C TRP A 21 -9.60 2.86 -12.22
N TYR A 22 -8.77 3.34 -13.15
CA TYR A 22 -9.22 4.09 -14.32
C TYR A 22 -10.18 3.24 -15.14
N TYR A 23 -9.81 1.99 -15.43
CA TYR A 23 -10.67 1.04 -16.12
C TYR A 23 -11.99 0.80 -15.37
N ALA A 24 -11.93 0.58 -14.05
CA ALA A 24 -13.11 0.28 -13.25
C ALA A 24 -14.07 1.48 -13.10
N LEU A 25 -13.56 2.71 -13.18
CA LEU A 25 -14.32 3.95 -12.98
C LEU A 25 -14.69 4.67 -14.28
N GLN A 26 -14.36 4.14 -15.47
CA GLN A 26 -14.58 4.83 -16.75
C GLN A 26 -16.02 5.34 -16.96
N LYS A 27 -17.02 4.57 -16.51
CA LYS A 27 -18.43 4.97 -16.61
C LYS A 27 -18.73 6.20 -15.76
N GLU A 28 -18.18 6.26 -14.55
CA GLU A 28 -18.35 7.39 -13.65
C GLU A 28 -17.58 8.61 -14.12
N LEU A 29 -16.36 8.44 -14.63
CA LEU A 29 -15.56 9.55 -15.17
C LEU A 29 -16.24 10.26 -16.34
N LYS A 30 -17.12 9.56 -17.07
CA LYS A 30 -17.90 10.11 -18.19
C LYS A 30 -19.28 10.63 -17.77
N SER A 31 -19.65 10.50 -16.50
CA SER A 31 -20.97 10.88 -15.99
C SER A 31 -21.19 12.41 -16.04
N PRO A 32 -22.44 12.88 -16.21
CA PRO A 32 -22.75 14.30 -16.13
C PRO A 32 -22.39 14.92 -14.78
N SER A 33 -22.52 14.18 -13.68
CA SER A 33 -22.14 14.62 -12.33
C SER A 33 -20.64 14.87 -12.22
N PHE A 34 -19.81 13.96 -12.75
CA PHE A 34 -18.37 14.13 -12.72
C PHE A 34 -17.92 15.30 -13.61
N LYS A 35 -18.52 15.48 -14.80
CA LYS A 35 -18.24 16.65 -15.66
C LYS A 35 -18.54 17.98 -14.94
N LYS A 36 -19.70 18.07 -14.26
CA LYS A 36 -20.07 19.25 -13.47
C LYS A 36 -19.08 19.52 -12.33
N LEU A 37 -18.59 18.47 -11.66
CA LEU A 37 -17.53 18.58 -10.65
C LEU A 37 -16.24 19.16 -11.28
N LYS A 38 -15.83 18.68 -12.45
CA LYS A 38 -14.62 19.17 -13.15
C LYS A 38 -14.73 20.64 -13.54
N GLU A 39 -15.90 21.09 -14.00
CA GLU A 39 -16.17 22.51 -14.27
C GLU A 39 -16.06 23.35 -13.00
N PHE A 40 -16.66 22.90 -11.91
CA PHE A 40 -16.53 23.56 -10.61
C PHE A 40 -15.07 23.70 -10.18
N LEU A 41 -14.27 22.64 -10.26
CA LEU A 41 -12.86 22.67 -9.88
C LEU A 41 -12.04 23.62 -10.75
N ARG A 42 -12.28 23.65 -12.07
CA ARG A 42 -11.62 24.60 -12.98
C ARG A 42 -11.92 26.06 -12.59
N GLU A 43 -13.12 26.37 -12.14
CA GLU A 43 -13.48 27.72 -11.67
C GLU A 43 -12.89 28.06 -10.30
N GLU A 44 -12.77 27.07 -9.41
CA GLU A 44 -12.16 27.24 -8.10
C GLU A 44 -10.67 27.52 -8.18
N GLU A 45 -9.96 26.79 -9.04
CA GLU A 45 -8.51 26.93 -9.26
C GLU A 45 -8.12 28.30 -9.83
N LYS A 46 -9.05 29.01 -10.49
CA LYS A 46 -8.82 30.40 -10.94
C LYS A 46 -8.82 31.41 -9.79
N LYS A 47 -9.46 31.07 -8.66
CA LYS A 47 -9.79 32.01 -7.59
C LYS A 47 -9.06 31.69 -6.29
N TYR A 48 -8.74 30.42 -6.06
CA TYR A 48 -8.24 29.93 -4.78
C TYR A 48 -7.09 28.96 -4.98
N THR A 49 -6.18 28.90 -4.01
CA THR A 49 -5.26 27.78 -3.88
C THR A 49 -6.03 26.54 -3.42
N ILE A 50 -5.97 25.48 -4.21
CA ILE A 50 -6.65 24.21 -3.93
C ILE A 50 -5.62 23.14 -3.55
N TYR A 51 -5.93 22.34 -2.53
CA TYR A 51 -5.16 21.19 -2.10
C TYR A 51 -5.93 19.88 -2.31
N PRO A 52 -5.22 18.76 -2.53
CA PRO A 52 -3.77 18.68 -2.78
C PRO A 52 -3.41 19.27 -4.17
N PRO A 53 -2.11 19.37 -4.54
CA PRO A 53 -1.70 19.62 -5.92
C PRO A 53 -2.42 18.66 -6.88
N LYS A 54 -2.76 19.11 -8.10
CA LYS A 54 -3.69 18.40 -9.00
C LYS A 54 -3.24 16.97 -9.28
N GLU A 55 -1.95 16.77 -9.50
CA GLU A 55 -1.31 15.50 -9.82
C GLU A 55 -1.38 14.50 -8.65
N GLN A 56 -1.70 15.00 -7.45
CA GLN A 56 -1.82 14.21 -6.22
C GLN A 56 -3.27 13.93 -5.84
N ILE A 57 -4.28 14.47 -6.53
CA ILE A 57 -5.70 14.24 -6.20
C ILE A 57 -6.04 12.73 -6.18
N TYR A 58 -5.43 11.96 -7.07
CA TYR A 58 -5.68 10.52 -7.25
C TYR A 58 -4.62 9.61 -6.63
N SER A 59 -3.72 10.11 -5.76
CA SER A 59 -2.68 9.28 -5.12
C SER A 59 -3.23 8.05 -4.40
N TRP A 60 -4.47 8.09 -3.90
CA TRP A 60 -5.16 6.94 -3.29
C TRP A 60 -5.29 5.74 -4.23
N SER A 61 -5.27 5.96 -5.54
CA SER A 61 -5.43 4.93 -6.56
C SER A 61 -4.11 4.26 -6.98
N ARG A 62 -2.98 4.62 -6.36
CA ARG A 62 -1.67 4.01 -6.66
C ARG A 62 -1.62 2.54 -6.26
N SER A 63 -2.26 2.16 -5.15
CA SER A 63 -2.41 0.76 -4.78
C SER A 63 -3.37 0.08 -5.78
N PRO A 64 -2.96 -1.03 -6.42
CA PRO A 64 -3.82 -1.75 -7.36
C PRO A 64 -5.14 -2.14 -6.69
N ILE A 65 -6.26 -1.97 -7.41
CA ILE A 65 -7.59 -2.25 -6.87
C ILE A 65 -7.70 -3.69 -6.34
N ASP A 66 -7.06 -4.66 -7.01
CA ASP A 66 -7.09 -6.08 -6.64
C ASP A 66 -6.30 -6.41 -5.36
N ASP A 67 -5.41 -5.52 -4.93
CA ASP A 67 -4.57 -5.71 -3.76
C ASP A 67 -5.18 -5.10 -2.51
N ILE A 68 -6.26 -4.32 -2.63
CA ILE A 68 -6.88 -3.66 -1.49
C ILE A 68 -7.56 -4.70 -0.58
N ARG A 69 -7.32 -4.57 0.73
CA ARG A 69 -7.90 -5.40 1.80
C ARG A 69 -8.67 -4.58 2.83
N CYS A 70 -8.35 -3.29 2.93
CA CYS A 70 -9.05 -2.34 3.78
C CYS A 70 -9.26 -1.01 3.07
N CYS A 71 -10.35 -0.32 3.41
CA CYS A 71 -10.57 1.07 3.07
C CYS A 71 -10.79 1.88 4.34
N ILE A 72 -9.94 2.88 4.59
CA ILE A 72 -10.10 3.86 5.67
C ILE A 72 -10.63 5.16 5.07
N ILE A 73 -11.79 5.59 5.57
CA ILE A 73 -12.52 6.72 5.01
C ILE A 73 -12.24 7.99 5.82
N GLY A 74 -11.67 9.00 5.17
CA GLY A 74 -11.52 10.36 5.69
C GLY A 74 -12.62 11.30 5.22
N GLN A 75 -12.63 12.52 5.73
CA GLN A 75 -13.61 13.56 5.37
C GLN A 75 -13.16 14.33 4.13
N ASP A 76 -12.17 15.20 4.30
CA ASP A 76 -11.59 16.08 3.28
C ASP A 76 -10.06 16.12 3.45
N PRO A 77 -9.30 16.55 2.42
CA PRO A 77 -7.87 16.70 2.54
C PRO A 77 -7.50 17.75 3.60
N TYR A 78 -6.29 17.65 4.14
CA TYR A 78 -5.74 18.74 4.94
C TYR A 78 -5.67 20.04 4.12
N HIS A 79 -6.11 21.15 4.71
CA HIS A 79 -6.22 22.44 4.04
C HIS A 79 -5.00 23.36 4.25
N GLY A 80 -4.00 22.91 5.02
CA GLY A 80 -2.75 23.63 5.21
C GLY A 80 -1.72 23.32 4.12
N GLU A 81 -0.83 24.29 3.89
CA GLU A 81 0.19 24.21 2.85
C GLU A 81 1.15 23.03 3.05
N GLY A 82 1.39 22.29 1.97
CA GLY A 82 2.28 21.12 1.96
C GLY A 82 1.75 19.88 2.69
N GLN A 83 0.57 19.93 3.32
CA GLN A 83 0.05 18.83 4.14
C GLN A 83 -0.56 17.72 3.29
N ALA A 84 -1.61 18.03 2.54
CA ALA A 84 -2.36 17.04 1.76
C ALA A 84 -1.57 16.57 0.53
N HIS A 85 -1.61 15.26 0.28
CA HIS A 85 -0.96 14.63 -0.87
C HIS A 85 -1.77 13.49 -1.51
N GLY A 86 -3.08 13.52 -1.29
CA GLY A 86 -4.03 12.60 -1.93
C GLY A 86 -4.39 11.33 -1.16
N LEU A 87 -3.84 11.15 0.04
CA LEU A 87 -4.15 10.04 0.94
C LEU A 87 -4.84 10.55 2.21
N ALA A 88 -5.97 9.96 2.58
CA ALA A 88 -6.67 10.30 3.81
C ALA A 88 -5.77 10.15 5.05
N PHE A 89 -5.87 11.08 6.00
CA PHE A 89 -5.08 11.16 7.24
C PHE A 89 -3.55 11.30 7.08
N SER A 90 -2.99 11.06 5.89
CA SER A 90 -1.55 11.11 5.67
C SER A 90 -1.07 12.53 5.35
N VAL A 91 0.17 12.83 5.76
CA VAL A 91 0.92 14.03 5.38
C VAL A 91 2.29 13.66 4.83
N LYS A 92 2.92 14.54 4.05
CA LYS A 92 4.29 14.33 3.53
C LYS A 92 5.31 14.23 4.67
N HIS A 93 6.46 13.60 4.40
CA HIS A 93 7.59 13.63 5.34
C HIS A 93 8.02 15.08 5.61
N GLY A 94 8.49 15.35 6.84
CA GLY A 94 8.85 16.69 7.30
C GLY A 94 7.65 17.55 7.75
N VAL A 95 6.42 17.16 7.45
CA VAL A 95 5.21 17.83 7.94
C VAL A 95 4.87 17.32 9.33
N ARG A 96 4.50 18.24 10.24
CA ARG A 96 4.02 17.90 11.58
C ARG A 96 2.84 16.94 11.50
N VAL A 97 2.93 15.83 12.26
CA VAL A 97 1.85 14.84 12.36
C VAL A 97 0.56 15.51 12.85
N PRO A 98 -0.54 15.47 12.07
CA PRO A 98 -1.79 16.09 12.45
C PRO A 98 -2.44 15.41 13.67
N PRO A 99 -3.26 16.13 14.46
CA PRO A 99 -3.85 15.57 15.68
C PRO A 99 -4.68 14.30 15.48
N SER A 100 -5.45 14.21 14.38
CA SER A 100 -6.23 13.01 14.06
C SER A 100 -5.33 11.79 13.81
N LEU A 101 -4.23 11.97 13.06
CA LEU A 101 -3.28 10.88 12.80
C LEU A 101 -2.54 10.48 14.07
N LEU A 102 -2.20 11.43 14.94
CA LEU A 102 -1.62 11.13 16.24
C LEU A 102 -2.54 10.25 17.10
N ASN A 103 -3.85 10.50 17.06
CA ASN A 103 -4.82 9.64 17.75
C ASN A 103 -4.95 8.26 17.11
N ILE A 104 -4.87 8.14 15.78
CA ILE A 104 -4.77 6.84 15.08
C ILE A 104 -3.53 6.07 15.58
N TYR A 105 -2.36 6.70 15.66
CA TYR A 105 -1.16 6.07 16.18
C TYR A 105 -1.26 5.67 17.66
N LYS A 106 -1.93 6.48 18.49
CA LYS A 106 -2.21 6.12 19.88
C LYS A 106 -3.11 4.89 19.99
N GLU A 107 -4.13 4.78 19.15
CA GLU A 107 -4.98 3.58 19.12
C GLU A 107 -4.19 2.35 18.63
N LEU A 108 -3.36 2.50 17.59
CA LEU A 108 -2.45 1.44 17.17
C LEU A 108 -1.51 1.00 18.29
N LYS A 109 -0.98 1.94 19.10
CA LYS A 109 -0.16 1.62 20.29
C LYS A 109 -0.94 0.87 21.36
N ILE A 110 -2.19 1.24 21.60
CA ILE A 110 -3.07 0.55 22.55
C ILE A 110 -3.29 -0.90 22.11
N GLU A 111 -3.56 -1.11 20.83
CA GLU A 111 -3.77 -2.45 20.28
C GLU A 111 -2.47 -3.26 20.17
N TYR A 112 -1.38 -2.64 19.73
CA TYR A 112 -0.06 -3.26 19.55
C TYR A 112 0.95 -2.58 20.51
N PRO A 113 1.14 -3.09 21.73
CA PRO A 113 1.99 -2.46 22.74
C PRO A 113 3.44 -2.23 22.30
N ASP A 114 3.95 -3.00 21.34
CA ASP A 114 5.29 -2.83 20.79
C ASP A 114 5.39 -1.73 19.72
N PHE A 115 4.26 -1.25 19.19
CA PHE A 115 4.23 -0.21 18.16
C PHE A 115 4.93 1.06 18.68
N GLN A 116 5.86 1.63 17.94
CA GLN A 116 6.50 2.88 18.29
C GLN A 116 5.92 3.96 17.40
N ILE A 117 5.34 5.01 18.01
CA ILE A 117 4.73 6.10 17.26
C ILE A 117 5.82 6.80 16.42
N PRO A 118 5.73 6.79 15.07
CA PRO A 118 6.74 7.40 14.22
C PRO A 118 6.70 8.93 14.31
N LYS A 119 7.82 9.57 13.99
CA LYS A 119 7.93 11.04 13.96
C LYS A 119 7.39 11.67 12.67
N HIS A 120 6.83 10.89 11.76
CA HIS A 120 6.24 11.34 10.50
C HIS A 120 4.80 10.86 10.31
N GLY A 121 4.09 11.53 9.40
CA GLY A 121 2.70 11.21 9.07
C GLY A 121 2.47 10.62 7.68
N ASN A 122 3.54 10.27 6.95
CA ASN A 122 3.41 9.59 5.66
C ASN A 122 2.96 8.13 5.86
N LEU A 123 1.88 7.72 5.19
CA LEU A 123 1.25 6.41 5.27
C LEU A 123 1.32 5.63 3.93
N GLU A 124 2.09 6.10 2.94
CA GLU A 124 2.23 5.45 1.62
C GLU A 124 2.72 4.02 1.75
N ARG A 125 3.69 3.78 2.64
CA ARG A 125 4.23 2.44 2.91
C ARG A 125 3.14 1.47 3.37
N LEU A 126 2.27 1.91 4.28
CA LEU A 126 1.12 1.14 4.74
C LEU A 126 0.15 0.81 3.59
N CYS A 127 -0.12 1.77 2.70
CA CYS A 127 -0.98 1.56 1.54
C CYS A 127 -0.43 0.53 0.55
N LEU A 128 0.86 0.63 0.22
CA LEU A 128 1.50 -0.18 -0.82
C LEU A 128 1.83 -1.59 -0.35
N GLU A 129 2.32 -1.75 0.88
CA GLU A 129 2.74 -3.06 1.39
C GLU A 129 1.58 -3.91 1.94
N ASN A 130 0.45 -3.28 2.30
CA ASN A 130 -0.67 -3.97 2.98
C ASN A 130 -2.04 -3.78 2.32
N GLY A 131 -2.12 -3.12 1.15
CA GLY A 131 -3.40 -2.97 0.44
C GLY A 131 -4.40 -2.11 1.22
N ILE A 132 -3.94 -1.02 1.85
CA ILE A 132 -4.81 -0.10 2.59
C ILE A 132 -5.17 1.08 1.69
N LEU A 133 -6.44 1.19 1.30
CA LEU A 133 -6.97 2.34 0.60
C LEU A 133 -7.29 3.47 1.60
N LEU A 134 -6.63 4.61 1.45
CA LEU A 134 -6.87 5.82 2.25
C LEU A 134 -7.66 6.85 1.43
N LEU A 135 -8.99 6.82 1.53
CA LEU A 135 -9.87 7.60 0.66
C LEU A 135 -10.64 8.66 1.46
N ASN A 136 -10.54 9.93 1.06
CA ASN A 136 -11.41 10.97 1.61
C ASN A 136 -12.76 11.01 0.89
N SER A 137 -13.82 11.39 1.59
CA SER A 137 -15.15 11.59 0.98
C SER A 137 -15.16 12.73 -0.04
N THR A 138 -14.34 13.77 0.18
CA THR A 138 -14.01 14.81 -0.80
C THR A 138 -12.53 14.79 -1.12
N LEU A 139 -12.13 14.99 -2.38
CA LEU A 139 -10.73 14.81 -2.80
C LEU A 139 -9.95 16.12 -2.95
N THR A 140 -10.60 17.27 -2.77
CA THR A 140 -9.96 18.59 -2.83
C THR A 140 -10.54 19.52 -1.77
N VAL A 141 -9.81 20.57 -1.42
CA VAL A 141 -10.20 21.59 -0.46
C VAL A 141 -9.51 22.92 -0.78
N ARG A 142 -10.13 24.06 -0.49
CA ARG A 142 -9.43 25.36 -0.53
C ARG A 142 -8.44 25.47 0.63
N LYS A 143 -7.34 26.18 0.39
CA LYS A 143 -6.39 26.60 1.43
C LYS A 143 -7.14 27.24 2.60
N ASP A 144 -6.81 26.80 3.81
CA ASP A 144 -7.32 27.31 5.10
C ASP A 144 -8.84 27.27 5.28
N THR A 145 -9.59 26.57 4.42
CA THR A 145 -11.06 26.49 4.48
C THR A 145 -11.53 25.04 4.41
N ALA A 146 -11.53 24.36 5.56
CA ALA A 146 -12.00 22.98 5.69
C ALA A 146 -13.42 22.79 5.12
N GLY A 147 -13.67 21.66 4.46
CA GLY A 147 -14.98 21.31 3.90
C GLY A 147 -15.49 22.20 2.77
N SER A 148 -14.67 23.13 2.25
CA SER A 148 -15.07 24.10 1.21
C SER A 148 -15.57 23.48 -0.10
N HIS A 149 -15.13 22.27 -0.43
CA HIS A 149 -15.58 21.52 -1.62
C HIS A 149 -16.62 20.43 -1.30
N GLY A 150 -17.21 20.47 -0.10
CA GLY A 150 -18.32 19.60 0.28
C GLY A 150 -19.58 19.85 -0.56
N ASN A 151 -20.28 18.77 -0.89
CA ASN A 151 -21.49 18.72 -1.72
C ASN A 151 -21.30 19.28 -3.14
N LYS A 152 -20.07 19.22 -3.68
CA LYS A 152 -19.74 19.71 -5.04
C LYS A 152 -19.64 18.61 -6.08
N GLY A 153 -19.80 17.35 -5.67
CA GLY A 153 -19.84 16.18 -6.56
C GLY A 153 -18.80 15.12 -6.20
N TRP A 154 -17.81 15.44 -5.37
CA TRP A 154 -16.82 14.45 -4.93
C TRP A 154 -17.46 13.29 -4.19
N GLU A 155 -18.45 13.54 -3.33
CA GLU A 155 -19.10 12.49 -2.56
C GLU A 155 -19.78 11.45 -3.45
N GLN A 156 -20.33 11.87 -4.60
CA GLN A 156 -20.91 10.95 -5.57
C GLN A 156 -19.83 10.06 -6.20
N PHE A 157 -18.74 10.69 -6.66
CA PHE A 157 -17.61 9.99 -7.24
C PHE A 157 -16.99 9.00 -6.25
N THR A 158 -16.66 9.44 -5.03
CA THR A 158 -16.01 8.61 -4.02
C THR A 158 -16.96 7.53 -3.47
N THR A 159 -18.27 7.79 -3.41
CA THR A 159 -19.28 6.73 -3.15
C THR A 159 -19.22 5.65 -4.22
N ARG A 160 -19.09 6.03 -5.50
CA ARG A 160 -18.91 5.06 -6.59
C ARG A 160 -17.59 4.29 -6.48
N VAL A 161 -16.52 4.92 -5.99
CA VAL A 161 -15.25 4.23 -5.68
C VAL A 161 -15.47 3.11 -4.66
N LEU A 162 -16.23 3.35 -3.57
CA LEU A 162 -16.54 2.29 -2.60
C LEU A 162 -17.37 1.16 -3.19
N GLN A 163 -18.35 1.49 -4.03
CA GLN A 163 -19.17 0.47 -4.71
C GLN A 163 -18.33 -0.40 -5.62
N VAL A 164 -17.50 0.20 -6.47
CA VAL A 164 -16.59 -0.52 -7.38
C VAL A 164 -15.64 -1.41 -6.59
N LEU A 165 -15.09 -0.91 -5.47
CA LEU A 165 -14.22 -1.70 -4.61
C LEU A 165 -14.97 -2.89 -3.97
N ALA A 166 -16.16 -2.66 -3.44
CA ALA A 166 -16.99 -3.72 -2.85
C ALA A 166 -17.41 -4.77 -3.89
N GLU A 167 -17.83 -4.34 -5.08
CA GLU A 167 -18.14 -5.19 -6.23
C GLU A 167 -16.93 -6.05 -6.60
N ARG A 168 -15.74 -5.44 -6.70
CA ARG A 168 -14.49 -6.12 -7.07
C ARG A 168 -14.08 -7.20 -6.07
N HIS A 169 -14.37 -7.00 -4.79
CA HIS A 169 -14.08 -7.96 -3.73
C HIS A 169 -15.33 -8.68 -3.22
N ALA A 170 -16.37 -8.88 -4.03
CA ALA A 170 -17.63 -9.45 -3.53
C ALA A 170 -17.50 -10.90 -3.00
N GLU A 171 -16.53 -11.68 -3.48
CA GLU A 171 -16.33 -13.08 -3.07
C GLU A 171 -15.64 -13.19 -1.71
N LYS A 172 -14.51 -12.49 -1.53
CA LYS A 172 -13.73 -12.51 -0.28
C LYS A 172 -14.12 -11.40 0.69
N GLY A 173 -14.87 -10.40 0.23
CA GLY A 173 -15.22 -9.20 0.99
C GLY A 173 -14.03 -8.25 1.20
N ILE A 174 -14.26 -7.15 1.92
CA ILE A 174 -13.22 -6.21 2.30
C ILE A 174 -13.61 -5.54 3.63
N VAL A 175 -12.64 -4.94 4.34
CA VAL A 175 -12.91 -4.20 5.58
C VAL A 175 -13.03 -2.69 5.31
N PHE A 176 -14.08 -2.06 5.81
CA PHE A 176 -14.27 -0.61 5.78
C PHE A 176 -14.16 -0.02 7.19
N PHE A 177 -13.25 0.91 7.39
CA PHE A 177 -13.16 1.70 8.62
C PHE A 177 -14.02 2.95 8.50
N CYS A 178 -15.11 2.95 9.27
CA CYS A 178 -16.17 3.95 9.26
C CYS A 178 -16.05 4.87 10.49
N TRP A 179 -15.13 5.83 10.45
CA TRP A 179 -14.86 6.71 11.59
C TRP A 179 -15.58 8.04 11.46
N GLY A 180 -16.66 8.20 12.23
CA GLY A 180 -17.48 9.42 12.25
C GLY A 180 -18.54 9.51 11.15
N ASN A 181 -19.31 10.61 11.20
CA ASN A 181 -20.54 10.75 10.42
C ASN A 181 -20.31 10.86 8.90
N TRP A 182 -19.19 11.44 8.47
CA TRP A 182 -18.90 11.56 7.04
C TRP A 182 -18.63 10.20 6.40
N ALA A 183 -17.77 9.39 7.02
CA ALA A 183 -17.53 8.01 6.60
C ALA A 183 -18.82 7.18 6.60
N LYS A 184 -19.65 7.36 7.63
CA LYS A 184 -20.96 6.69 7.71
C LYS A 184 -21.88 7.06 6.54
N LYS A 185 -22.05 8.35 6.27
CA LYS A 185 -22.89 8.83 5.15
C LYS A 185 -22.43 8.27 3.80
N MET A 186 -21.11 8.23 3.58
CA MET A 186 -20.52 7.71 2.35
C MET A 186 -20.76 6.20 2.19
N LEU A 187 -20.60 5.42 3.27
CA LEU A 187 -20.90 3.98 3.28
C LEU A 187 -22.40 3.69 3.10
N ASP A 188 -23.26 4.45 3.78
CA ASP A 188 -24.72 4.32 3.66
C ASP A 188 -25.17 4.63 2.22
N GLY A 189 -24.59 5.65 1.59
CA GLY A 189 -24.82 5.99 0.18
C GLY A 189 -24.31 4.91 -0.79
N ALA A 190 -23.19 4.26 -0.46
CA ALA A 190 -22.65 3.15 -1.25
C ALA A 190 -23.48 1.86 -1.11
N LYS A 191 -24.33 1.75 -0.07
CA LYS A 191 -25.17 0.58 0.22
C LYS A 191 -24.38 -0.73 0.32
N ILE A 192 -23.24 -0.67 1.02
CA ILE A 192 -22.34 -1.82 1.18
C ILE A 192 -23.06 -2.99 1.90
N ASP A 193 -22.96 -4.19 1.31
CA ASP A 193 -23.50 -5.42 1.89
C ASP A 193 -22.68 -5.88 3.10
N LYS A 194 -23.24 -5.69 4.29
CA LYS A 194 -22.62 -6.05 5.58
C LYS A 194 -22.47 -7.56 5.80
N LYS A 195 -23.12 -8.40 4.97
CA LYS A 195 -22.91 -9.85 5.01
C LYS A 195 -21.63 -10.27 4.29
N LYS A 196 -21.21 -9.49 3.28
CA LYS A 196 -20.01 -9.75 2.48
C LYS A 196 -18.79 -9.00 3.01
N HIS A 197 -18.99 -7.76 3.46
CA HIS A 197 -17.92 -6.86 3.88
C HIS A 197 -17.98 -6.59 5.38
N LEU A 198 -16.83 -6.39 6.01
CA LEU A 198 -16.75 -5.99 7.41
C LEU A 198 -16.79 -4.47 7.51
N ILE A 199 -17.63 -3.93 8.40
CA ILE A 199 -17.67 -2.49 8.70
C ILE A 199 -17.28 -2.28 10.16
N LEU A 200 -16.21 -1.52 10.38
CA LEU A 200 -15.67 -1.16 11.69
C LEU A 200 -16.00 0.31 11.99
N SER A 201 -17.01 0.54 12.82
CA SER A 201 -17.58 1.87 13.07
C SER A 201 -17.20 2.43 14.44
N SER A 202 -16.78 3.69 14.48
CA SER A 202 -16.51 4.43 15.73
C SER A 202 -16.72 5.93 15.54
N THR A 203 -16.47 6.73 16.59
CA THR A 203 -16.31 8.17 16.43
C THR A 203 -15.05 8.50 15.61
N HIS A 204 -14.96 9.73 15.11
CA HIS A 204 -13.81 10.18 14.34
C HIS A 204 -12.56 10.34 15.24
N PRO A 205 -11.33 10.08 14.75
CA PRO A 205 -10.09 10.25 15.53
C PRO A 205 -9.71 11.70 15.85
N SER A 206 -10.49 12.70 15.42
CA SER A 206 -10.26 14.11 15.78
C SER A 206 -10.23 14.27 17.30
N PRO A 207 -9.38 15.15 17.86
CA PRO A 207 -9.37 15.48 19.29
C PRO A 207 -10.76 15.84 19.84
N LEU A 208 -11.64 16.40 19.02
CA LEU A 208 -13.00 16.75 19.41
C LEU A 208 -13.83 15.53 19.80
N SER A 209 -13.56 14.35 19.25
CA SER A 209 -14.42 13.16 19.39
C SER A 209 -13.70 11.87 19.81
N ALA A 210 -12.37 11.85 19.78
CA ALA A 210 -11.60 10.61 19.97
C ALA A 210 -11.82 9.98 21.35
N SER A 211 -11.82 10.79 22.41
CA SER A 211 -12.09 10.33 23.78
C SER A 211 -13.51 9.78 23.99
N ARG A 212 -14.44 10.08 23.08
CA ARG A 212 -15.85 9.66 23.18
C ARG A 212 -16.13 8.30 22.53
N GLY A 213 -15.13 7.65 21.95
CA GLY A 213 -15.32 6.31 21.38
C GLY A 213 -14.42 5.90 20.20
N PHE A 214 -13.33 6.61 19.93
CA PHE A 214 -12.34 6.17 18.93
C PHE A 214 -11.29 5.24 19.56
N PHE A 215 -10.94 5.49 20.83
CA PHE A 215 -9.97 4.66 21.55
C PHE A 215 -10.58 3.35 22.06
N ASN A 216 -9.75 2.32 22.19
CA ASN A 216 -10.10 0.97 22.65
C ASN A 216 -11.15 0.26 21.78
N THR A 217 -11.19 0.58 20.49
CA THR A 217 -12.12 -0.02 19.53
C THR A 217 -11.69 -1.42 19.10
N GLY A 218 -10.38 -1.71 19.14
CA GLY A 218 -9.82 -2.97 18.67
C GLY A 218 -9.94 -3.15 17.16
N HIS A 219 -10.14 -2.06 16.41
CA HIS A 219 -10.43 -2.09 14.99
C HIS A 219 -9.26 -2.64 14.17
N PHE A 220 -8.01 -2.33 14.52
CA PHE A 220 -6.86 -2.77 13.73
C PHE A 220 -6.66 -4.29 13.83
N LYS A 221 -6.77 -4.86 15.03
CA LYS A 221 -6.73 -6.32 15.27
C LYS A 221 -7.92 -7.03 14.64
N LYS A 222 -9.13 -6.48 14.73
CA LYS A 222 -10.32 -7.05 14.08
C LYS A 222 -10.15 -7.11 12.56
N ALA A 223 -9.63 -6.04 11.97
CA ALA A 223 -9.35 -5.99 10.53
C ALA A 223 -8.28 -7.01 10.13
N ASP A 224 -7.18 -7.08 10.87
CA ASP A 224 -6.10 -8.05 10.63
C ASP A 224 -6.62 -9.50 10.67
N ALA A 225 -7.31 -9.87 11.75
CA ALA A 225 -7.87 -11.21 11.90
C ALA A 225 -8.83 -11.58 10.76
N TRP A 226 -9.72 -10.64 10.39
CA TRP A 226 -10.69 -10.85 9.32
C TRP A 226 -10.02 -11.01 7.94
N VAL A 227 -9.01 -10.19 7.65
CA VAL A 227 -8.26 -10.28 6.39
C VAL A 227 -7.44 -11.56 6.34
N LYS A 228 -6.77 -11.93 7.45
CA LYS A 228 -6.00 -13.16 7.56
C LYS A 228 -6.84 -14.40 7.29
N GLU A 229 -8.05 -14.46 7.84
CA GLU A 229 -8.99 -15.57 7.62
C GLU A 229 -9.36 -15.75 6.13
N ARG A 230 -9.54 -14.65 5.39
CA ARG A 230 -10.08 -14.69 4.01
C ARG A 230 -9.03 -14.64 2.91
N TYR A 231 -7.86 -14.09 3.21
CA TYR A 231 -6.78 -13.89 2.24
C TYR A 231 -5.51 -14.66 2.60
N GLY A 232 -5.47 -15.36 3.74
CA GLY A 232 -4.33 -16.16 4.21
C GLY A 232 -3.21 -15.35 4.86
N LYS A 233 -3.00 -14.11 4.40
CA LYS A 233 -2.07 -13.14 5.01
C LYS A 233 -2.85 -11.97 5.60
N GLY A 234 -2.54 -11.64 6.84
CA GLY A 234 -3.11 -10.49 7.56
C GLY A 234 -2.48 -9.16 7.17
N ILE A 235 -2.76 -8.13 7.95
CA ILE A 235 -2.25 -6.77 7.77
C ILE A 235 -1.14 -6.51 8.77
N ASP A 236 0.05 -6.18 8.28
CA ASP A 236 1.16 -5.73 9.12
C ASP A 236 1.01 -4.24 9.43
N TRP A 237 0.20 -3.90 10.43
CA TRP A 237 0.08 -2.52 10.92
C TRP A 237 1.38 -1.98 11.53
N MET A 238 2.27 -2.87 11.97
CA MET A 238 3.56 -2.51 12.55
C MET A 238 4.55 -2.01 11.50
N VAL A 239 4.27 -2.16 10.20
CA VAL A 239 5.06 -1.58 9.10
C VAL A 239 5.29 -0.06 9.25
N GLN A 240 4.38 0.62 9.96
CA GLN A 240 4.41 2.05 10.21
C GLN A 240 5.17 2.42 11.51
N SER A 241 5.61 1.43 12.29
CA SER A 241 6.28 1.61 13.57
C SER A 241 7.64 2.28 13.38
N ALA A 242 7.99 3.23 14.25
CA ALA A 242 9.22 4.03 14.19
C ALA A 242 10.48 3.16 14.00
N ASP A 243 10.60 2.07 14.75
CA ASP A 243 11.73 1.13 14.68
C ASP A 243 11.83 0.35 13.36
N ARG A 244 10.82 0.42 12.49
CA ARG A 244 10.80 -0.20 11.15
C ARG A 244 10.86 0.79 10.00
N VAL A 245 10.51 2.05 10.23
CA VAL A 245 10.52 3.11 9.19
C VAL A 245 11.73 4.05 9.33
N ASP A 246 12.23 4.26 10.55
CA ASP A 246 13.34 5.18 10.84
C ASP A 246 14.69 4.46 10.87
N LYS A 247 14.74 3.13 10.67
CA LYS A 247 16.01 2.42 10.49
C LYS A 247 16.56 2.77 9.11
N PRO A 248 17.83 3.22 9.01
CA PRO A 248 18.49 3.26 7.72
C PRO A 248 18.41 1.84 7.13
N LYS A 249 18.11 1.73 5.84
CA LYS A 249 18.40 0.50 5.10
C LYS A 249 19.88 0.25 5.37
N LEU A 250 20.19 -0.73 6.22
CA LEU A 250 21.48 -1.37 6.16
C LEU A 250 21.55 -1.86 4.73
N GLU A 251 22.44 -1.27 3.94
CA GLU A 251 22.83 -1.84 2.65
C GLU A 251 23.03 -3.33 2.90
N GLU A 252 22.24 -4.16 2.23
CA GLU A 252 22.53 -5.57 2.10
C GLU A 252 23.90 -5.63 1.42
N LYS A 253 24.96 -5.62 2.24
CA LYS A 253 26.30 -5.93 1.77
C LYS A 253 26.23 -7.38 1.32
N GLU A 254 26.26 -7.54 0.01
CA GLU A 254 26.50 -8.79 -0.70
C GLU A 254 27.52 -9.63 0.08
N ALA A 255 27.03 -10.67 0.76
CA ALA A 255 27.85 -11.77 1.22
C ALA A 255 27.97 -12.78 0.07
N GLU A 256 28.45 -12.32 -1.08
CA GLU A 256 28.94 -13.16 -2.17
C GLU A 256 30.23 -12.55 -2.69
N ASN A 257 31.35 -12.89 -2.05
CA ASN A 257 32.63 -13.13 -2.69
C ASN A 257 33.67 -13.46 -1.62
N ILE A 258 33.68 -14.72 -1.20
CA ILE A 258 34.91 -15.35 -0.73
C ILE A 258 35.16 -16.53 -1.67
N ASP A 259 36.33 -16.47 -2.30
CA ASP A 259 37.08 -17.53 -2.94
C ASP A 259 36.93 -17.74 -4.46
N LYS A 260 37.71 -16.95 -5.24
CA LYS A 260 38.56 -17.49 -6.32
C LYS A 260 39.90 -16.73 -6.38
N PRO A 261 41.04 -17.44 -6.59
CA PRO A 261 42.37 -16.86 -6.43
C PRO A 261 42.79 -16.00 -7.62
N SER A 262 43.38 -14.85 -7.32
CA SER A 262 43.97 -13.91 -8.26
C SER A 262 45.15 -14.52 -9.02
N LYS A 263 45.10 -14.50 -10.35
CA LYS A 263 46.27 -14.65 -11.23
C LYS A 263 47.17 -13.44 -11.07
N LYS A 264 48.38 -13.64 -10.55
CA LYS A 264 49.47 -12.64 -10.59
C LYS A 264 50.06 -12.61 -12.00
N THR A 265 49.97 -11.47 -12.66
CA THR A 265 50.83 -11.12 -13.80
C THR A 265 52.01 -10.34 -13.22
N LYS A 266 53.23 -10.87 -13.34
CA LYS A 266 54.48 -10.12 -13.16
C LYS A 266 55.22 -10.17 -14.49
N VAL A 267 55.56 -8.99 -14.98
CA VAL A 267 56.38 -8.73 -16.15
C VAL A 267 57.80 -8.40 -15.65
N ASP A 268 58.78 -9.00 -16.32
CA ASP A 268 60.21 -8.70 -16.50
C ASP A 268 61.17 -8.60 -15.30
N GLU A 269 62.14 -9.54 -15.23
CA GLU A 269 63.52 -9.28 -15.71
C GLU A 269 64.38 -10.57 -15.79
N LYS A 270 64.95 -10.80 -16.98
CA LYS A 270 66.28 -11.39 -17.35
C LYS A 270 66.94 -12.47 -16.46
N VAL A 271 67.35 -13.59 -17.06
CA VAL A 271 68.69 -13.90 -17.65
C VAL A 271 68.72 -15.40 -18.02
N GLU A 272 69.36 -15.70 -19.16
CA GLU A 272 70.01 -16.94 -19.67
C GLU A 272 69.90 -18.21 -18.79
N GLU A 273 69.67 -19.43 -19.29
CA GLU A 273 70.54 -20.15 -20.23
C GLU A 273 69.88 -21.47 -20.65
N THR A 274 70.27 -21.96 -21.81
CA THR A 274 69.89 -23.18 -22.54
C THR A 274 70.04 -24.52 -21.79
N VAL A 275 69.30 -25.57 -22.23
CA VAL A 275 69.79 -26.94 -22.62
C VAL A 275 68.79 -28.09 -22.29
N ARG A 276 68.33 -28.77 -23.37
CA ARG A 276 68.05 -30.22 -23.63
C ARG A 276 66.96 -30.98 -22.84
N GLU A 277 66.02 -31.61 -23.58
CA GLU A 277 65.86 -33.08 -23.85
C GLU A 277 65.40 -33.85 -22.59
N ASP A 278 64.49 -34.82 -22.57
CA ASP A 278 63.79 -35.66 -23.56
C ASP A 278 62.86 -36.61 -22.74
N LYS A 279 61.99 -37.35 -23.45
CA LYS A 279 61.42 -38.70 -23.11
C LYS A 279 60.18 -38.78 -22.20
N GLU A 280 59.05 -39.32 -22.71
CA GLU A 280 58.69 -40.76 -22.84
C GLU A 280 58.50 -41.39 -21.44
N ASP A 281 57.55 -42.25 -21.10
CA ASP A 281 56.51 -42.97 -21.82
C ASP A 281 55.62 -43.73 -20.78
N GLU A 282 54.46 -44.20 -21.26
CA GLU A 282 53.79 -45.48 -20.91
C GLU A 282 53.23 -45.77 -19.50
N LYS A 283 51.91 -46.07 -19.44
CA LYS A 283 51.27 -47.40 -19.18
C LYS A 283 50.96 -47.64 -17.70
N SER A 284 50.01 -48.46 -17.25
CA SER A 284 48.85 -49.17 -17.79
C SER A 284 48.15 -49.80 -16.58
N ASP A 285 46.97 -50.36 -16.83
CA ASP A 285 46.38 -51.50 -16.13
C ASP A 285 45.34 -51.31 -15.01
N ALA A 286 44.34 -52.17 -15.16
CA ALA A 286 43.03 -52.25 -14.54
C ALA A 286 42.87 -53.61 -13.86
N VAL A 287 42.08 -53.72 -12.78
CA VAL A 287 41.44 -54.97 -12.25
C VAL A 287 40.28 -54.50 -11.34
N ILE A 288 38.97 -54.65 -11.65
CA ILE A 288 38.01 -55.78 -11.44
C ILE A 288 38.05 -56.33 -9.99
N GLU A 289 37.00 -56.37 -9.15
CA GLU A 289 35.97 -57.43 -9.05
C GLU A 289 35.04 -57.12 -7.84
N LYS A 290 33.72 -56.96 -8.05
CA LYS A 290 32.56 -57.73 -7.53
C LYS A 290 32.55 -58.16 -6.05
N ASP A 291 31.45 -57.86 -5.33
CA ASP A 291 30.40 -58.86 -5.00
C ASP A 291 29.21 -58.25 -4.22
N ALA A 292 28.05 -58.88 -4.40
CA ALA A 292 26.74 -58.60 -3.82
C ALA A 292 26.26 -59.80 -2.98
N ILE A 293 25.33 -59.60 -2.02
CA ILE A 293 24.41 -60.57 -1.36
C ILE A 293 23.46 -59.72 -0.45
N GLU A 294 22.16 -59.55 -0.77
CA GLU A 294 20.95 -60.35 -0.40
C GLU A 294 20.36 -60.00 1.00
N GLU A 295 19.14 -59.42 1.07
CA GLU A 295 17.82 -60.04 1.46
C GLU A 295 17.62 -60.14 3.01
N LYS A 296 16.45 -60.00 3.68
CA LYS A 296 15.02 -59.74 3.43
C LYS A 296 14.30 -59.62 4.81
N ASP A 297 12.99 -59.29 4.78
CA ASP A 297 11.91 -59.67 5.75
C ASP A 297 11.73 -58.90 7.08
N VAL A 298 10.55 -58.67 7.70
CA VAL A 298 9.10 -58.92 7.45
C VAL A 298 8.23 -58.15 8.49
N GLN A 299 7.07 -57.66 8.04
CA GLN A 299 5.74 -57.37 8.66
C GLN A 299 5.41 -57.18 10.17
N SER A 300 4.47 -56.22 10.37
CA SER A 300 3.13 -56.28 11.04
C SER A 300 2.93 -56.30 12.57
N MET A 301 2.05 -55.39 13.07
CA MET A 301 0.84 -55.59 13.94
C MET A 301 0.32 -54.20 14.39
N LYS A 302 -0.84 -53.67 13.98
CA LYS A 302 -2.25 -53.85 14.40
C LYS A 302 -2.57 -53.82 15.90
N SER A 303 -3.39 -52.82 16.26
CA SER A 303 -4.51 -52.80 17.24
C SER A 303 -4.21 -52.83 18.74
N ASN A 304 -4.36 -51.67 19.40
CA ASN A 304 -5.42 -51.37 20.39
C ASN A 304 -5.53 -49.86 20.63
#